data_AF-A0A7V1N951-F1
#
_entry.id   AF-A0A7V1N951-F1
#
_cell.length_a   1.000
_cell.length_b   1.000
_cell.length_c   1.000
_cell.angle_alpha   90.00
_cell.angle_beta   90.00
_cell.angle_gamma   90.00
#
_symmetry.space_group_name_H-M   'P 1'
#
loop_
_entity.id
_entity.type
_entity.pdbx_description
1 polymer ?
#
loop_
_entity_poly.entity_id
_entity_poly.type
_entity_poly.pdbx_seq_one_letter_code
_entity_poly.pdbx_strand_id
1 'polypeptide(L)'
;MPLPIPEKHSTLFTISFAMILLGITAGCVSTELNEMNDAEQAYEECGTRLSPSHPDCEALWRTYLDAQRRYEESARRAWNCRPQLEECPTPR
;
A
#
# COMPACT_ATOMS: atom_id res chain seq x y z
N MET A 1 -21.79 -53.89 22.00
CA MET A 1 -22.86 -53.07 21.38
C MET A 1 -23.10 -51.87 22.29
N PRO A 2 -23.22 -50.60 21.87
CA PRO A 2 -22.69 -49.84 20.72
C PRO A 2 -21.62 -48.77 21.13
N LEU A 3 -20.93 -48.18 20.15
CA LEU A 3 -20.18 -46.90 20.24
C LEU A 3 -21.16 -45.71 20.13
N PRO A 4 -20.82 -44.51 20.65
CA PRO A 4 -20.39 -43.45 19.73
C PRO A 4 -19.27 -42.51 20.22
N ILE A 5 -18.52 -42.05 19.22
CA ILE A 5 -17.58 -40.91 19.13
C ILE A 5 -18.42 -39.60 18.90
N PRO A 6 -17.87 -38.41 18.56
CA PRO A 6 -16.76 -37.58 19.06
C PRO A 6 -17.25 -36.13 19.43
N GLU A 7 -16.31 -35.20 19.56
CA GLU A 7 -16.44 -33.76 19.19
C GLU A 7 -16.98 -32.78 20.22
N LYS A 8 -16.06 -32.13 20.94
CA LYS A 8 -16.08 -30.66 21.06
C LYS A 8 -14.67 -30.13 20.85
N HIS A 9 -14.17 -30.26 19.62
CA HIS A 9 -13.11 -29.37 19.16
C HIS A 9 -13.68 -27.95 19.22
N SER A 10 -13.12 -27.13 20.10
CA SER A 10 -13.36 -25.69 20.23
C SER A 10 -13.03 -24.99 18.92
N THR A 11 -13.97 -24.98 17.98
CA THR A 11 -13.98 -24.23 16.71
C THR A 11 -14.13 -22.72 16.89
N LEU A 12 -13.94 -22.19 18.11
CA LEU A 12 -14.05 -20.76 18.41
C LEU A 12 -12.71 -20.02 18.34
N PHE A 13 -11.56 -20.72 18.31
CA PHE A 13 -10.25 -20.04 18.34
C PHE A 13 -9.70 -19.67 16.95
N THR A 14 -10.26 -20.21 15.87
CA THR A 14 -9.74 -20.03 14.51
C THR A 14 -10.29 -18.80 13.79
N ILE A 15 -11.40 -18.21 14.24
CA ILE A 15 -12.08 -17.12 13.52
C ILE A 15 -11.40 -15.76 13.80
N SER A 16 -10.71 -15.60 14.94
CA SER A 16 -10.07 -14.33 15.30
C SER A 16 -8.73 -14.06 14.57
N PHE A 17 -8.09 -15.06 13.98
CA PHE A 17 -6.81 -14.86 13.29
C PHE A 17 -6.97 -14.37 11.85
N ALA A 18 -8.14 -14.61 11.23
CA ALA A 18 -8.40 -14.22 9.84
C ALA A 18 -8.65 -12.71 9.65
N MET A 19 -9.13 -12.00 10.68
CA MET A 19 -9.40 -10.55 10.58
C MET A 19 -8.14 -9.67 10.66
N ILE A 20 -7.03 -10.17 11.21
CA ILE A 20 -5.80 -9.37 11.35
C ILE A 20 -5.13 -9.16 9.99
N LEU A 21 -5.22 -10.12 9.06
CA LEU A 21 -4.53 -10.05 7.77
C LEU A 21 -5.16 -9.03 6.79
N LEU A 22 -6.45 -8.72 6.95
CA LEU A 22 -7.15 -7.73 6.11
C LEU A 22 -6.82 -6.27 6.50
N GLY A 23 -6.37 -6.02 7.74
CA GLY A 23 -6.02 -4.68 8.21
C GLY A 23 -4.63 -4.21 7.79
N ILE A 24 -3.70 -5.14 7.53
CA ILE A 24 -2.30 -4.80 7.23
C ILE A 24 -2.17 -4.21 5.82
N THR A 25 -2.98 -4.68 4.87
CA THR A 25 -2.91 -4.23 3.47
C THR A 25 -3.31 -2.76 3.32
N ALA A 26 -4.31 -2.29 4.06
CA ALA A 26 -4.73 -0.88 4.03
C ALA A 26 -3.69 0.07 4.64
N GLY A 27 -3.02 -0.35 5.73
CA GLY A 27 -1.96 0.42 6.37
C GLY A 27 -0.74 0.60 5.47
N CYS A 28 -0.33 -0.45 4.75
CA CYS A 28 0.83 -0.40 3.85
C CYS A 28 0.63 0.55 2.67
N VAL A 29 -0.56 0.56 2.05
CA VAL A 29 -0.85 1.45 0.91
C VAL A 29 -0.85 2.92 1.33
N SER A 30 -1.29 3.22 2.55
CA SER A 30 -1.32 4.58 3.10
C SER A 30 0.09 5.16 3.27
N THR A 31 1.04 4.36 3.78
CA THR A 31 2.43 4.78 3.95
C THR A 31 3.09 5.03 2.60
N GLU A 32 2.90 4.15 1.63
CA GLU A 32 3.48 4.31 0.29
C GLU A 32 2.88 5.49 -0.47
N LEU A 33 1.59 5.80 -0.27
CA LEU A 33 0.96 7.01 -0.81
C LEU A 33 1.62 8.29 -0.26
N ASN A 34 1.88 8.32 1.05
CA ASN A 34 2.59 9.46 1.66
C ASN A 34 4.03 9.58 1.13
N GLU A 35 4.76 8.47 1.02
CA GLU A 35 6.11 8.46 0.43
C GLU A 35 6.11 8.99 -1.01
N MET A 36 5.10 8.63 -1.81
CA MET A 36 4.94 9.12 -3.17
C MET A 36 4.69 10.64 -3.19
N ASN A 37 3.76 11.13 -2.36
CA ASN A 37 3.45 12.56 -2.28
C ASN A 37 4.65 13.38 -1.79
N ASP A 38 5.37 12.90 -0.78
CA ASP A 38 6.58 13.56 -0.26
C ASP A 38 7.68 13.64 -1.33
N ALA A 39 7.87 12.56 -2.11
CA ALA A 39 8.84 12.53 -3.20
C ALA A 39 8.44 13.43 -4.37
N GLU A 40 7.14 13.52 -4.67
CA GLU A 40 6.58 14.44 -5.67
C GLU A 40 6.87 15.89 -5.27
N GLN A 41 6.51 16.26 -4.04
CA GLN A 41 6.72 17.59 -3.52
C GLN A 41 8.20 17.96 -3.51
N ALA A 42 9.09 17.05 -3.10
CA ALA A 42 10.53 17.29 -3.14
C ALA A 42 11.04 17.54 -4.57
N TYR A 43 10.54 16.80 -5.56
CA TYR A 43 10.86 17.02 -6.97
C TYR A 43 10.36 18.38 -7.47
N GLU A 44 9.13 18.76 -7.14
CA GLU A 44 8.55 20.06 -7.52
C GLU A 44 9.31 21.24 -6.91
N GLU A 45 9.65 21.14 -5.62
CA GLU A 45 10.46 22.14 -4.92
C GLU A 45 11.86 22.26 -5.54
N CYS A 46 12.48 21.13 -5.91
CA CYS A 46 13.76 21.12 -6.61
C CYS A 46 13.65 21.79 -7.99
N GLY A 47 12.63 21.43 -8.77
CA GLY A 47 12.40 21.99 -10.10
C GLY A 47 12.14 23.49 -10.07
N THR A 48 11.44 23.97 -9.04
CA THR A 48 11.18 25.40 -8.81
C THR A 48 12.45 26.16 -8.41
N ARG A 49 13.33 25.54 -7.62
CA ARG A 49 14.54 26.19 -7.09
C ARG A 49 15.74 26.17 -8.04
N LEU A 50 15.96 25.06 -8.76
CA LEU A 50 17.18 24.82 -9.53
C LEU A 50 16.93 24.71 -11.04
N SER A 51 15.87 23.98 -11.42
CA SER A 51 15.40 23.63 -12.78
C SER A 51 15.05 22.14 -12.76
N PRO A 52 13.94 21.70 -13.39
CA PRO A 52 13.58 20.28 -13.45
C PRO A 52 14.64 19.39 -14.14
N SER A 53 15.52 19.99 -14.96
CA SER A 53 16.64 19.30 -15.60
C SER A 53 17.92 19.23 -14.76
N HIS A 54 17.92 19.77 -13.54
CA HIS A 54 19.07 19.69 -12.65
C HIS A 54 19.30 18.24 -12.21
N PRO A 55 20.56 17.74 -12.14
CA PRO A 55 20.85 16.35 -11.79
C PRO A 55 20.27 15.93 -10.42
N ASP A 56 20.26 16.84 -9.44
CA ASP A 56 19.63 16.58 -8.14
C ASP A 56 18.11 16.39 -8.25
N CYS A 57 17.44 17.12 -9.16
CA CYS A 57 16.02 16.95 -9.41
C CYS A 57 15.75 15.67 -10.21
N GLU A 58 16.67 15.26 -11.09
CA GLU A 58 16.59 13.96 -11.76
C GLU A 58 16.66 12.79 -10.77
N ALA A 59 17.51 12.90 -9.75
CA ALA A 59 17.57 11.90 -8.67
C ALA A 59 16.22 11.83 -7.91
N LEU A 60 15.65 12.97 -7.54
CA LEU A 60 14.34 13.05 -6.89
C LEU A 60 13.21 12.51 -7.78
N TRP A 61 13.27 12.79 -9.09
CA TRP A 61 12.33 12.24 -10.05
C TRP A 61 12.37 10.70 -10.09
N ARG A 62 13.57 10.10 -10.06
CA ARG A 62 13.71 8.64 -9.98
C ARG A 62 13.16 8.09 -8.66
N THR A 63 13.35 8.80 -7.54
CA THR A 63 12.77 8.43 -6.24
C THR A 63 11.25 8.48 -6.28
N TYR A 64 10.66 9.54 -6.86
CA TYR A 64 9.22 9.65 -7.06
C TYR A 64 8.66 8.49 -7.89
N LEU A 65 9.29 8.17 -9.03
CA LEU A 65 8.86 7.05 -9.89
C LEU A 65 8.93 5.68 -9.18
N ASP A 66 9.89 5.49 -8.28
CA ASP A 66 10.00 4.27 -7.49
C ASP A 66 8.90 4.19 -6.42
N ALA A 67 8.65 5.30 -5.70
CA ALA A 67 7.56 5.39 -4.73
C ALA A 67 6.17 5.21 -5.39
N GLN A 68 5.95 5.84 -6.55
CA GLN A 68 4.73 5.68 -7.34
C GLN A 68 4.50 4.21 -7.74
N ARG A 69 5.55 3.51 -8.20
CA ARG A 69 5.46 2.09 -8.55
C ARG A 69 5.08 1.23 -7.34
N ARG A 70 5.68 1.47 -6.18
CA ARG A 70 5.34 0.73 -4.94
C ARG A 70 3.89 0.95 -4.55
N TYR A 71 3.46 2.21 -4.51
CA TYR A 71 2.06 2.57 -4.24
C TYR A 71 1.10 1.88 -5.20
N GLU A 72 1.38 1.87 -6.50
CA GLU A 72 0.57 1.17 -7.50
C GLU A 72 0.48 -0.33 -7.27
N GLU A 73 1.61 -0.98 -6.97
CA GLU A 73 1.65 -2.41 -6.70
C GLU A 73 0.85 -2.76 -5.45
N SER A 74 0.90 -1.93 -4.42
CA SER A 74 0.14 -2.16 -3.19
C SER A 74 -1.33 -1.80 -3.35
N ALA A 75 -1.67 -0.70 -4.03
CA ALA A 75 -3.05 -0.34 -4.35
C ALA A 75 -3.73 -1.42 -5.20
N ARG A 76 -2.99 -2.02 -6.14
CA ARG A 76 -3.45 -3.17 -6.92
C ARG A 76 -3.65 -4.41 -6.05
N ARG A 77 -2.73 -4.70 -5.13
CA ARG A 77 -2.84 -5.85 -4.21
C ARG A 77 -3.97 -5.68 -3.19
N ALA A 78 -4.17 -4.47 -2.67
CA ALA A 78 -5.12 -4.20 -1.60
C ALA A 78 -6.54 -3.97 -2.12
N TRP A 79 -6.69 -3.24 -3.23
CA TRP A 79 -7.99 -2.76 -3.71
C TRP A 79 -8.30 -3.20 -5.15
N ASN A 80 -7.41 -3.95 -5.79
CA ASN A 80 -7.49 -4.27 -7.22
C ASN A 80 -7.64 -3.02 -8.10
N CYS A 81 -7.07 -1.90 -7.65
CA CYS A 81 -7.17 -0.60 -8.30
C CYS A 81 -5.89 -0.26 -9.07
N ARG A 82 -6.01 0.59 -10.09
CA ARG A 82 -4.90 1.09 -10.90
C ARG A 82 -4.89 2.62 -10.86
N PRO A 83 -4.07 3.27 -10.01
CA PRO A 83 -4.15 4.71 -9.80
C PRO A 83 -3.74 5.53 -11.03
N GLN A 84 -3.06 4.94 -12.02
CA GLN A 84 -2.80 5.57 -13.32
C GLN A 84 -4.03 5.66 -14.24
N LEU A 85 -5.06 4.83 -14.00
CA LEU A 85 -6.23 4.71 -14.87
C LEU A 85 -7.51 5.20 -14.18
N GLU A 86 -7.60 5.04 -12.86
CA GLU A 86 -8.79 5.33 -12.06
C GLU A 86 -8.40 5.83 -10.66
N GLU A 87 -9.20 6.72 -10.08
CA GLU A 87 -8.97 7.24 -8.73
C GLU A 87 -9.17 6.12 -7.70
N CYS A 88 -8.09 5.71 -7.03
CA CYS A 88 -8.13 4.64 -6.03
C CYS A 88 -8.67 5.15 -4.70
N PRO A 89 -9.36 4.28 -3.92
CA PRO A 89 -9.89 4.67 -2.62
C PRO A 89 -8.74 5.10 -1.71
N THR A 90 -8.73 6.38 -1.34
CA THR A 90 -7.72 6.92 -0.41
C THR A 90 -8.18 6.66 1.03
N PRO A 91 -7.37 5.95 1.85
CA PRO A 91 -7.67 5.77 3.26
C PRO A 91 -7.61 7.14 3.94
N ARG A 92 -8.74 7.56 4.51
CA ARG A 92 -8.88 8.78 5.32
C ARG A 92 -8.46 8.55 6.76
#